data_AF-A0A7S2MJ21-F1
#
_entry.id   AF-A0A7S2MJ21-F1
#
_cell.length_a   1.000
_cell.length_b   1.000
_cell.length_c   1.000
_cell.angle_alpha   90.00
_cell.angle_beta   90.00
_cell.angle_gamma   90.00
#
_symmetry.space_group_name_H-M   'P 1'
#
loop_
_entity.id
_entity.type
_entity.pdbx_description
1 polymer ?
#
loop_
_entity_poly.entity_id
_entity_poly.type
_entity_poly.pdbx_seq_one_letter_code
_entity_poly.pdbx_strand_id
1 'polypeptide(L)'
;RILVAASGGELDTAQMAAAQMLRTEWSSGQSKTKLGEVLELASQNAEWALGQEAEQEEKSIGPDECIAFRQLRERKAGGGGTSDGIDDDDFHVARGASIAGQAAADGALFAERLAKVQQMTGLADPVYVEAFLQVHSFDLVLELLMVNRTSETLQNVLVELSTQGDLKIVDRPIAVTLTPGQQTTVHASIKVASTETGIIFGYVTYEKRSAVDKECSVLNELHVDILDYIERAWIGELAFRTMWSEFEWENKININTSISEVGSFLEHIMRNTNMSIVGRSVKKGATPAKGPKKGKLSSEDVQEMLREAVGIKKLIDTSSFVAVNLYAKSIFGEDALANISIEKLPDGKLTGSVRVRSRTQGIALSLGDRITIVQRGVAGQHGGQR
;
A
#
# COMPACT_ATOMS: atom_id res chain seq x y z
N ARG A 1 -46.22 11.47 3.97
CA ARG A 1 -47.70 11.54 4.07
C ARG A 1 -48.31 10.28 4.70
N ILE A 2 -47.93 9.06 4.30
CA ILE A 2 -48.52 7.81 4.85
C ILE A 2 -48.14 7.53 6.31
N LEU A 3 -46.96 7.98 6.78
CA LEU A 3 -46.50 7.72 8.16
C LEU A 3 -47.01 8.72 9.23
N VAL A 4 -47.51 9.90 8.84
CA VAL A 4 -47.93 10.96 9.80
C VAL A 4 -49.43 10.93 10.08
N ALA A 5 -50.24 10.31 9.21
CA ALA A 5 -51.68 10.19 9.42
C ALA A 5 -52.06 9.17 10.51
N ALA A 6 -51.13 8.34 10.96
CA ALA A 6 -51.37 7.26 11.93
C ALA A 6 -51.14 7.70 13.40
N SER A 7 -50.49 8.83 13.64
CA SER A 7 -50.27 9.37 14.98
C SER A 7 -50.82 10.79 15.01
N GLY A 8 -51.96 11.00 15.67
CA GLY A 8 -52.62 12.29 15.81
C GLY A 8 -51.85 13.32 16.66
N GLY A 9 -50.55 13.51 16.38
CA GLY A 9 -49.70 14.54 16.97
C GLY A 9 -49.56 15.72 16.01
N GLU A 10 -49.66 16.93 16.54
CA GLU A 10 -49.37 18.16 15.79
C GLU A 10 -47.89 18.19 15.36
N LEU A 11 -47.65 18.68 14.15
CA LEU A 11 -46.31 18.80 13.58
C LEU A 11 -45.55 19.93 14.27
N ASP A 12 -44.29 19.65 14.64
CA ASP A 12 -43.39 20.68 15.18
C ASP A 12 -43.13 21.79 14.15
N THR A 13 -42.86 23.01 14.63
CA THR A 13 -42.64 24.23 13.84
C THR A 13 -41.59 24.05 12.75
N ALA A 14 -40.50 23.33 13.03
CA ALA A 14 -39.47 23.00 12.05
C ALA A 14 -39.98 22.02 10.96
N GLN A 15 -40.82 21.06 11.34
CA GLN A 15 -41.42 20.09 10.42
C GLN A 15 -42.49 20.73 9.54
N MET A 16 -43.25 21.70 10.06
CA MET A 16 -44.16 22.53 9.28
C MET A 16 -43.41 23.41 8.28
N ALA A 17 -42.30 24.04 8.68
CA ALA A 17 -41.48 24.84 7.77
C ALA A 17 -40.87 23.99 6.64
N ALA A 18 -40.36 22.79 6.95
CA ALA A 18 -39.84 21.85 5.95
C ALA A 18 -40.95 21.35 4.99
N ALA A 19 -42.14 21.07 5.51
CA ALA A 19 -43.30 20.68 4.71
C ALA A 19 -43.79 21.83 3.80
N GLN A 20 -43.63 23.08 4.23
CA GLN A 20 -43.96 24.27 3.45
C GLN A 20 -42.92 24.54 2.35
N MET A 21 -41.63 24.28 2.60
CA MET A 21 -40.57 24.33 1.58
C MET A 21 -40.70 23.25 0.50
N LEU A 22 -41.22 22.06 0.86
CA LEU A 22 -41.52 21.00 -0.11
C LEU A 22 -42.78 21.27 -0.96
N ARG A 23 -43.57 22.30 -0.64
CA ARG A 23 -44.75 22.71 -1.41
C ARG A 23 -44.46 23.80 -2.44
N THR A 24 -43.34 24.51 -2.34
CA THR A 24 -42.96 25.54 -3.30
C THR A 24 -42.39 24.91 -4.57
N GLU A 25 -42.90 25.31 -5.74
CA GLU A 25 -42.39 24.84 -7.03
C GLU A 25 -40.94 25.30 -7.25
N TRP A 26 -40.09 24.33 -7.56
CA TRP A 26 -38.64 24.45 -7.81
C TRP A 26 -38.29 25.46 -8.92
N SER A 27 -39.26 25.85 -9.76
CA SER A 27 -39.11 26.77 -10.88
C SER A 27 -39.16 28.25 -10.49
N SER A 28 -39.57 28.59 -9.26
CA SER A 28 -39.67 29.98 -8.82
C SER A 28 -38.28 30.61 -8.57
N GLY A 29 -38.09 31.87 -9.00
CA GLY A 29 -36.81 32.59 -8.89
C GLY A 29 -36.26 32.68 -7.46
N GLN A 30 -37.14 32.65 -6.45
CA GLN A 30 -36.77 32.61 -5.03
C GLN A 30 -36.09 31.29 -4.60
N SER A 31 -36.28 30.20 -5.34
CA SER A 31 -35.65 28.92 -5.03
C SER A 31 -34.18 28.91 -5.45
N LYS A 32 -33.84 29.61 -6.54
CA LYS A 32 -32.46 29.78 -7.02
C LYS A 32 -31.65 30.67 -6.07
N THR A 33 -32.24 31.73 -5.54
CA THR A 33 -31.57 32.61 -4.58
C THR A 33 -31.32 31.88 -3.26
N LYS A 34 -32.29 31.11 -2.76
CA LYS A 34 -32.12 30.29 -1.54
C LYS A 34 -31.11 29.15 -1.72
N LEU A 35 -31.04 28.54 -2.91
CA LEU A 35 -29.99 27.56 -3.20
C LEU A 35 -28.60 28.21 -3.25
N GLY A 36 -28.52 29.43 -3.77
CA GLY A 36 -27.30 30.26 -3.72
C GLY A 36 -26.84 30.49 -2.29
N GLU A 37 -27.75 30.92 -1.41
CA GLU A 37 -27.46 31.12 0.02
C GLU A 37 -27.00 29.82 0.71
N VAL A 38 -27.59 28.66 0.37
CA VAL A 38 -27.18 27.35 0.91
C VAL A 38 -25.80 26.92 0.42
N LEU A 39 -25.48 27.19 -0.85
CA LEU A 39 -24.15 26.93 -1.42
C LEU A 39 -23.09 27.86 -0.83
N GLU A 40 -23.44 29.11 -0.56
CA GLU A 40 -22.56 30.09 0.08
C GLU A 40 -22.31 29.74 1.55
N LEU A 41 -23.34 29.30 2.28
CA LEU A 41 -23.20 28.72 3.63
C LEU A 41 -22.37 27.43 3.62
N ALA A 42 -22.51 26.58 2.60
CA ALA A 42 -21.68 25.38 2.46
C ALA A 42 -20.21 25.72 2.14
N SER A 43 -19.97 26.80 1.37
CA SER A 43 -18.64 27.35 1.09
C SER A 43 -18.00 27.93 2.35
N GLN A 44 -18.73 28.76 3.10
CA GLN A 44 -18.25 29.35 4.36
C GLN A 44 -17.99 28.27 5.43
N ASN A 45 -18.81 27.22 5.49
CA ASN A 45 -18.54 26.07 6.37
C ASN A 45 -17.31 25.26 5.92
N ALA A 46 -17.01 25.21 4.63
CA ALA A 46 -15.77 24.59 4.13
C ALA A 46 -14.53 25.46 4.44
N GLU A 47 -14.65 26.78 4.37
CA GLU A 47 -13.60 27.73 4.77
C GLU A 47 -13.36 27.73 6.30
N TRP A 48 -14.40 27.65 7.12
CA TRP A 48 -14.27 27.47 8.57
C TRP A 48 -13.73 26.09 8.97
N ALA A 49 -13.98 25.04 8.17
CA ALA A 49 -13.39 23.71 8.38
C ALA A 49 -11.90 23.65 7.99
N LEU A 50 -11.44 24.52 7.08
CA LEU A 50 -10.02 24.70 6.74
C LEU A 50 -9.28 25.59 7.74
N GLY A 51 -9.98 26.46 8.47
CA GLY A 51 -9.41 27.37 9.47
C GLY A 51 -9.27 26.82 10.89
N GLN A 52 -9.70 25.59 11.15
CA GLN A 52 -9.57 24.92 12.45
C GLN A 52 -8.76 23.62 12.31
N GLU A 53 -7.51 23.75 11.88
CA GLU A 53 -6.49 22.82 12.36
C GLU A 53 -6.31 23.11 13.86
N ALA A 54 -6.92 22.30 14.72
CA ALA A 54 -6.54 22.29 16.12
C ALA A 54 -5.06 21.90 16.18
N GLU A 55 -4.20 22.85 16.54
CA GLU A 55 -2.81 22.60 16.90
C GLU A 55 -2.81 21.48 17.95
N GLN A 56 -2.35 20.29 17.56
CA GLN A 56 -1.95 19.28 18.53
C GLN A 56 -0.66 19.79 19.14
N GLU A 57 -0.74 20.40 20.33
CA GLU A 57 0.42 20.63 21.16
C GLU A 57 1.14 19.29 21.40
N GLU A 58 2.25 19.07 20.70
CA GLU A 58 3.25 18.11 21.14
C GLU A 58 3.68 18.52 22.55
N LYS A 59 3.38 17.67 23.54
CA LYS A 59 3.97 17.83 24.88
C LYS A 59 5.48 17.71 24.76
N SER A 60 6.16 18.85 24.72
CA SER A 60 7.60 18.93 24.86
C SER A 60 7.94 18.63 26.32
N ILE A 61 8.56 17.48 26.57
CA ILE A 61 9.13 17.14 27.87
C ILE A 61 10.46 17.88 27.97
N GLY A 62 10.59 18.77 28.95
CA GLY A 62 11.82 19.53 29.16
C GLY A 62 12.97 18.60 29.58
N PRO A 63 14.24 18.94 29.26
CA PRO A 63 15.40 18.08 29.57
C PRO A 63 15.61 17.82 31.08
N ASP A 64 14.96 18.59 31.95
CA ASP A 64 15.05 18.48 33.41
C ASP A 64 13.87 17.71 34.05
N GLU A 65 12.93 17.20 33.25
CA GLU A 65 11.77 16.46 33.75
C GLU A 65 12.14 14.97 34.00
N CYS A 66 11.99 14.51 35.24
CA CYS A 66 12.37 13.16 35.64
C CYS A 66 11.41 12.10 35.09
N ILE A 67 11.94 11.17 34.28
CA ILE A 67 11.19 10.00 33.80
C ILE A 67 10.98 9.01 34.96
N ALA A 68 9.72 8.86 35.40
CA ALA A 68 9.36 7.91 36.44
C ALA A 68 9.17 6.50 35.85
N PHE A 69 10.20 5.66 35.96
CA PHE A 69 10.10 4.25 35.57
C PHE A 69 9.34 3.46 36.66
N ARG A 70 8.09 3.05 36.37
CA ARG A 70 7.24 2.25 37.28
C ARG A 70 7.95 1.00 37.82
N GLN A 71 8.88 0.44 37.05
CA GLN A 71 9.67 -0.76 37.37
C GLN A 71 10.83 -0.50 38.36
N LEU A 72 11.27 0.75 38.53
CA LEU A 72 12.37 1.15 39.43
C LEU A 72 11.87 1.79 40.74
N ARG A 73 10.57 1.67 41.06
CA ARG A 73 10.03 2.22 42.30
C ARG A 73 10.52 1.40 43.50
N GLU A 74 11.24 2.06 44.39
CA GLU A 74 11.80 1.46 45.60
C GLU A 74 10.68 0.85 46.48
N ARG A 75 10.77 -0.44 46.78
CA ARG A 75 9.85 -1.10 47.73
C ARG A 75 10.21 -0.65 49.14
N LYS A 76 9.55 0.40 49.63
CA LYS A 76 9.52 0.67 51.07
C LYS A 76 8.65 -0.39 51.76
N ALA A 77 9.30 -1.33 52.42
CA ALA A 77 8.68 -2.18 53.42
C ALA A 77 8.32 -1.31 54.64
N GLY A 78 7.04 -1.02 54.85
CA GLY A 78 6.58 -0.41 56.10
C GLY A 78 5.26 0.35 56.03
N GLY A 79 4.16 -0.35 56.35
CA GLY A 79 3.05 0.21 57.12
C GLY A 79 1.87 0.84 56.35
N GLY A 80 0.73 0.15 56.38
CA GLY A 80 -0.58 0.81 56.46
C GLY A 80 -1.42 0.89 55.18
N GLY A 81 -2.03 -0.25 54.81
CA GLY A 81 -3.38 -0.37 54.27
C GLY A 81 -3.82 0.51 53.09
N THR A 82 -3.81 -0.05 51.89
CA THR A 82 -4.97 -0.14 50.98
C THR A 82 -4.74 -1.28 50.00
N SER A 83 -5.70 -2.21 49.96
CA SER A 83 -6.01 -3.21 48.93
C SER A 83 -4.97 -3.46 47.82
N ASP A 84 -4.37 -4.65 47.94
CA ASP A 84 -3.99 -5.58 46.89
C ASP A 84 -4.50 -5.24 45.47
N GLY A 85 -3.55 -5.00 44.59
CA GLY A 85 -3.71 -4.78 43.16
C GLY A 85 -2.40 -5.16 42.49
N ILE A 86 -1.92 -6.37 42.78
CA ILE A 86 -0.99 -7.05 41.87
C ILE A 86 -1.84 -7.31 40.62
N ASP A 87 -1.76 -6.42 39.65
CA ASP A 87 -2.37 -6.60 38.33
C ASP A 87 -1.88 -7.96 37.79
N ASP A 88 -2.79 -8.93 37.69
CA ASP A 88 -2.54 -10.25 37.11
C ASP A 88 -1.88 -10.16 35.72
N ASP A 89 -2.07 -9.03 35.02
CA ASP A 89 -1.43 -8.69 33.75
C ASP A 89 0.10 -8.72 33.80
N ASP A 90 0.73 -8.25 34.89
CA ASP A 90 2.20 -8.19 34.98
C ASP A 90 2.81 -9.59 35.21
N PHE A 91 2.07 -10.48 35.89
CA PHE A 91 2.44 -11.88 36.06
C PHE A 91 2.19 -12.72 34.79
N HIS A 92 1.17 -12.36 34.00
CA HIS A 92 0.92 -12.97 32.69
C HIS A 92 1.97 -12.60 31.63
N VAL A 93 2.49 -11.36 31.65
CA VAL A 93 3.60 -10.91 30.79
C VAL A 93 4.91 -11.60 31.18
N ALA A 94 5.21 -11.73 32.48
CA ALA A 94 6.43 -12.39 32.95
C ALA A 94 6.46 -13.92 32.73
N ARG A 95 5.30 -14.58 32.66
CA ARG A 95 5.18 -16.03 32.37
C ARG A 95 5.22 -16.39 30.88
N GLY A 96 5.40 -15.43 29.99
CA GLY A 96 5.53 -15.68 28.55
C GLY A 96 4.23 -16.02 27.83
N ALA A 97 3.06 -15.78 28.44
CA ALA A 97 1.76 -16.03 27.80
C ALA A 97 1.48 -15.06 26.64
N SER A 98 2.10 -13.87 26.62
CA SER A 98 2.09 -12.93 25.49
C SER A 98 3.10 -13.28 24.38
N ILE A 99 4.11 -14.12 24.66
CA ILE A 99 5.16 -14.47 23.70
C ILE A 99 4.64 -15.40 22.60
N ALA A 100 3.64 -16.24 22.88
CA ALA A 100 3.07 -17.14 21.87
C ALA A 100 2.37 -16.39 20.72
N GLY A 101 1.73 -15.25 21.00
CA GLY A 101 1.11 -14.41 19.98
C GLY A 101 2.11 -13.57 19.19
N GLN A 102 3.19 -13.12 19.85
CA GLN A 102 4.23 -12.28 19.25
C GLN A 102 5.22 -13.11 18.40
N ALA A 103 5.61 -14.30 18.86
CA ALA A 103 6.47 -15.21 18.11
C ALA A 103 5.82 -15.72 16.81
N ALA A 104 4.49 -15.89 16.81
CA ALA A 104 3.74 -16.25 15.59
C ALA A 104 3.69 -15.09 14.58
N ALA A 105 3.54 -13.84 15.05
CA ALA A 105 3.59 -12.65 14.22
C ALA A 105 5.01 -12.40 13.66
N ASP A 106 6.04 -12.58 14.49
CA ASP A 106 7.45 -12.45 14.08
C ASP A 106 7.84 -13.56 13.09
N GLY A 107 7.34 -14.79 13.26
CA GLY A 107 7.53 -15.88 12.30
C GLY A 107 6.87 -15.61 10.95
N ALA A 108 5.70 -14.98 10.92
CA ALA A 108 5.03 -14.58 9.68
C ALA A 108 5.78 -13.45 8.95
N LEU A 109 6.28 -12.46 9.70
CA LEU A 109 7.13 -11.39 9.15
C LEU A 109 8.46 -11.93 8.64
N PHE A 110 9.05 -12.91 9.31
CA PHE A 110 10.27 -13.59 8.86
C PHE A 110 10.04 -14.39 7.57
N ALA A 111 8.92 -15.11 7.46
CA ALA A 111 8.57 -15.84 6.25
C ALA A 111 8.32 -14.89 5.06
N GLU A 112 7.70 -13.73 5.28
CA GLU A 112 7.54 -12.70 4.24
C GLU A 112 8.89 -12.11 3.81
N ARG A 113 9.82 -11.89 4.75
CA ARG A 113 11.18 -11.46 4.41
C ARG A 113 11.91 -12.50 3.58
N LEU A 114 11.82 -13.78 3.97
CA LEU A 114 12.47 -14.88 3.25
C LEU A 114 11.91 -15.03 1.83
N ALA A 115 10.61 -14.80 1.64
CA ALA A 115 9.98 -14.82 0.31
C ALA A 115 10.47 -13.70 -0.62
N LYS A 116 11.08 -12.63 -0.09
CA LYS A 116 11.67 -11.53 -0.86
C LYS A 116 13.17 -11.72 -1.14
N VAL A 117 13.81 -12.74 -0.55
CA VAL A 117 15.22 -13.03 -0.80
C VAL A 117 15.34 -13.64 -2.20
N GLN A 118 16.17 -13.02 -3.03
CA GLN A 118 16.41 -13.45 -4.40
C GLN A 118 17.82 -14.04 -4.52
N GLN A 119 17.92 -15.23 -5.07
CA GLN A 119 19.20 -15.85 -5.40
C GLN A 119 19.83 -15.15 -6.61
N MET A 120 21.05 -14.64 -6.43
CA MET A 120 21.77 -13.87 -7.45
C MET A 120 22.84 -14.68 -8.19
N THR A 121 23.42 -15.70 -7.56
CA THR A 121 24.36 -16.63 -8.22
C THR A 121 23.87 -18.07 -8.14
N GLY A 122 24.38 -18.94 -9.00
CA GLY A 122 24.05 -20.37 -8.98
C GLY A 122 24.56 -21.09 -7.73
N LEU A 123 23.90 -22.18 -7.35
CA LEU A 123 24.35 -23.02 -6.21
C LEU A 123 25.70 -23.70 -6.45
N ALA A 124 26.13 -23.77 -7.72
CA ALA A 124 27.41 -24.34 -8.14
C ALA A 124 28.55 -23.30 -8.22
N ASP A 125 28.24 -22.01 -8.05
CA ASP A 125 29.24 -20.96 -8.19
C ASP A 125 30.16 -20.90 -6.96
N PRO A 126 31.46 -20.54 -7.14
CA PRO A 126 32.43 -20.46 -6.03
C PRO A 126 32.02 -19.50 -4.92
N VAL A 127 31.41 -18.37 -5.29
CA VAL A 127 30.81 -17.40 -4.38
C VAL A 127 29.29 -17.44 -4.55
N TYR A 128 28.61 -17.88 -3.49
CA TYR A 128 27.17 -17.85 -3.44
C TYR A 128 26.68 -16.49 -2.94
N VAL A 129 25.74 -15.87 -3.65
CA VAL A 129 25.19 -14.55 -3.30
C VAL A 129 23.66 -14.59 -3.29
N GLU A 130 23.10 -14.15 -2.18
CA GLU A 130 21.67 -13.85 -2.03
C GLU A 130 21.48 -12.35 -1.84
N ALA A 131 20.47 -11.79 -2.49
CA ALA A 131 20.08 -10.40 -2.35
C ALA A 131 18.77 -10.29 -1.58
N PHE A 132 18.72 -9.36 -0.64
CA PHE A 132 17.50 -8.92 0.01
C PHE A 132 17.35 -7.41 -0.19
N LEU A 133 16.28 -7.00 -0.87
CA LEU A 133 16.00 -5.61 -1.16
C LEU A 133 15.03 -5.03 -0.13
N GLN A 134 15.48 -4.04 0.62
CA GLN A 134 14.64 -3.26 1.53
C GLN A 134 14.31 -1.90 0.91
N VAL A 135 13.00 -1.63 0.80
CA VAL A 135 12.48 -0.39 0.23
C VAL A 135 12.13 0.60 1.35
N HIS A 136 12.77 1.77 1.36
CA HIS A 136 12.50 2.88 2.28
C HIS A 136 12.21 4.17 1.51
N SER A 137 10.98 4.33 1.02
CA SER A 137 10.57 5.53 0.28
C SER A 137 11.50 5.84 -0.90
N PHE A 138 12.47 6.75 -0.74
CA PHE A 138 13.39 7.15 -1.81
C PHE A 138 14.70 6.34 -1.81
N ASP A 139 14.98 5.64 -0.72
CA ASP A 139 16.22 4.91 -0.51
C ASP A 139 15.95 3.39 -0.54
N LEU A 140 16.71 2.70 -1.38
CA LEU A 140 16.78 1.26 -1.47
C LEU A 140 18.05 0.78 -0.77
N VAL A 141 17.88 -0.09 0.21
CA VAL A 141 19.00 -0.76 0.86
C VAL A 141 19.03 -2.19 0.33
N LEU A 142 20.08 -2.51 -0.41
CA LEU A 142 20.32 -3.85 -0.94
C LEU A 142 21.30 -4.56 -0.01
N GLU A 143 20.82 -5.56 0.70
CA GLU A 143 21.63 -6.46 1.52
C GLU A 143 22.07 -7.65 0.66
N LEU A 144 23.37 -7.89 0.59
CA LEU A 144 23.97 -8.99 -0.17
C LEU A 144 24.67 -9.93 0.80
N LEU A 145 24.08 -11.11 1.01
CA LEU A 145 24.73 -12.18 1.75
C LEU A 145 25.65 -12.93 0.80
N MET A 146 26.96 -12.91 1.09
CA MET A 146 27.97 -13.64 0.33
C MET A 146 28.50 -14.81 1.14
N VAL A 147 28.58 -15.98 0.53
CA VAL A 147 29.10 -17.21 1.14
C VAL A 147 30.20 -17.80 0.26
N ASN A 148 31.36 -18.01 0.84
CA ASN A 148 32.43 -18.76 0.18
C ASN A 148 32.12 -20.26 0.26
N ARG A 149 31.80 -20.86 -0.89
CA ARG A 149 31.49 -22.29 -0.99
C ARG A 149 32.73 -23.15 -1.26
N THR A 150 33.88 -22.53 -1.51
CA THR A 150 35.13 -23.24 -1.82
C THR A 150 35.92 -23.60 -0.55
N SER A 151 36.87 -24.53 -0.68
CA SER A 151 37.81 -24.91 0.38
C SER A 151 39.01 -23.96 0.50
N GLU A 152 39.08 -22.90 -0.31
CA GLU A 152 40.19 -21.95 -0.34
C GLU A 152 39.75 -20.57 0.19
N THR A 153 40.70 -19.79 0.69
CA THR A 153 40.44 -18.40 1.10
C THR A 153 40.32 -17.52 -0.13
N LEU A 154 39.17 -16.86 -0.30
CA LEU A 154 38.95 -15.87 -1.36
C LEU A 154 39.27 -14.47 -0.82
N GLN A 155 40.15 -13.77 -1.51
CA GLN A 155 40.56 -12.41 -1.18
C GLN A 155 39.89 -11.42 -2.13
N ASN A 156 39.76 -10.17 -1.68
CA ASN A 156 39.22 -9.08 -2.48
C ASN A 156 37.86 -9.40 -3.14
N VAL A 157 36.98 -10.09 -2.40
CA VAL A 157 35.63 -10.42 -2.87
C VAL A 157 34.82 -9.13 -2.89
N LEU A 158 34.52 -8.63 -4.09
CA LEU A 158 33.86 -7.35 -4.31
C LEU A 158 32.65 -7.55 -5.23
N VAL A 159 31.52 -6.98 -4.83
CA VAL A 159 30.33 -6.93 -5.68
C VAL A 159 30.28 -5.61 -6.42
N GLU A 160 30.43 -5.66 -7.73
CA GLU A 160 30.33 -4.50 -8.61
C GLU A 160 28.93 -4.42 -9.20
N LEU A 161 28.13 -3.52 -8.61
CA LEU A 161 26.76 -3.26 -9.04
C LEU A 161 26.71 -2.18 -10.12
N SER A 162 25.80 -2.39 -11.06
CA SER A 162 25.35 -1.46 -12.09
C SER A 162 23.82 -1.39 -12.07
N THR A 163 23.28 -0.26 -12.52
CA THR A 163 21.85 -0.02 -12.57
C THR A 163 21.42 0.39 -13.97
N GLN A 164 20.21 -0.02 -14.36
CA GLN A 164 19.50 0.46 -15.52
C GLN A 164 18.22 1.18 -15.07
N GLY A 165 17.91 2.30 -15.72
CA GLY A 165 16.84 3.22 -15.33
C GLY A 165 17.35 4.31 -14.38
N ASP A 166 16.41 5.05 -13.79
CA ASP A 166 16.65 6.19 -12.90
C ASP A 166 17.04 5.80 -11.46
N LEU A 167 17.94 4.82 -11.33
CA LEU A 167 18.50 4.36 -10.06
C LEU A 167 19.95 4.82 -9.92
N LYS A 168 20.25 5.54 -8.84
CA LYS A 168 21.61 6.02 -8.56
C LYS A 168 22.20 5.27 -7.37
N ILE A 169 23.28 4.53 -7.59
CA ILE A 169 24.06 3.91 -6.52
C ILE A 169 24.77 5.04 -5.75
N VAL A 170 24.45 5.20 -4.46
CA VAL A 170 25.04 6.22 -3.58
C VAL A 170 26.20 5.61 -2.78
N ASP A 171 26.04 4.38 -2.33
CA ASP A 171 27.06 3.65 -1.57
C ASP A 171 27.31 2.28 -2.21
N ARG A 172 28.59 1.95 -2.41
CA ARG A 172 29.02 0.71 -3.06
C ARG A 172 29.52 -0.29 -2.02
N PRO A 173 29.26 -1.59 -2.20
CA PRO A 173 29.80 -2.63 -1.33
C PRO A 173 31.33 -2.56 -1.23
N ILE A 174 31.85 -2.79 -0.04
CA ILE A 174 33.29 -2.84 0.22
C ILE A 174 33.81 -4.26 -0.04
N ALA A 175 35.02 -4.36 -0.58
CA ALA A 175 35.67 -5.65 -0.78
C ALA A 175 35.97 -6.35 0.55
N VAL A 176 35.69 -7.64 0.64
CA VAL A 176 35.90 -8.46 1.84
C VAL A 176 36.75 -9.68 1.54
N THR A 177 37.43 -10.21 2.56
CA THR A 177 38.11 -11.50 2.46
C THR A 177 37.25 -12.56 3.13
N LEU A 178 36.99 -13.66 2.43
CA LEU A 178 36.15 -14.76 2.90
C LEU A 178 36.98 -16.02 3.07
N THR A 179 37.02 -16.55 4.30
CA THR A 179 37.59 -17.87 4.59
C THR A 179 36.68 -19.00 4.11
N PRO A 180 37.16 -20.25 3.97
CA PRO A 180 36.35 -21.37 3.50
C PRO A 180 35.08 -21.54 4.34
N GLY A 181 33.91 -21.56 3.69
CA GLY A 181 32.61 -21.67 4.36
C GLY A 181 32.15 -20.43 5.12
N GLN A 182 32.92 -19.34 5.13
CA GLN A 182 32.53 -18.10 5.78
C GLN A 182 31.44 -17.39 4.99
N GLN A 183 30.50 -16.82 5.74
CA GLN A 183 29.46 -15.93 5.23
C GLN A 183 29.65 -14.52 5.79
N THR A 184 29.38 -13.51 4.97
CA THR A 184 29.40 -12.09 5.34
C THR A 184 28.32 -11.36 4.57
N THR A 185 27.65 -10.41 5.21
CA THR A 185 26.68 -9.52 4.56
C THR A 185 27.34 -8.19 4.22
N VAL A 186 27.17 -7.73 2.99
CA VAL A 186 27.54 -6.38 2.55
C VAL A 186 26.28 -5.62 2.14
N HIS A 187 26.34 -4.30 2.22
CA HIS A 187 25.19 -3.44 1.95
C HIS A 187 25.54 -2.50 0.79
N ALA A 188 24.55 -2.20 -0.03
CA ALA A 188 24.61 -1.13 -1.03
C ALA A 188 23.40 -0.21 -0.84
N SER A 189 23.66 1.11 -0.84
CA SER A 189 22.58 2.10 -0.77
C SER A 189 22.34 2.68 -2.16
N ILE A 190 21.12 2.55 -2.64
CA ILE A 190 20.68 2.98 -3.97
C ILE A 190 19.56 3.99 -3.78
N LYS A 191 19.66 5.15 -4.42
CA LYS A 191 18.62 6.16 -4.40
C LYS A 191 17.78 6.07 -5.67
N VAL A 192 16.47 6.07 -5.49
CA VAL A 192 15.50 6.08 -6.59
C VAL A 192 15.18 7.53 -6.93
N ALA A 193 15.33 7.91 -8.19
CA ALA A 193 14.98 9.25 -8.66
C ALA A 193 13.57 9.32 -9.28
N SER A 194 13.10 8.21 -9.86
CA SER A 194 11.83 8.12 -10.58
C SER A 194 11.22 6.73 -10.43
N THR A 195 9.91 6.60 -10.64
CA THR A 195 9.26 5.28 -10.78
C THR A 195 9.40 4.75 -12.20
N GLU A 196 10.63 4.58 -12.65
CA GLU A 196 10.90 3.74 -13.81
C GLU A 196 11.22 2.32 -13.34
N THR A 197 10.94 1.32 -14.17
CA THR A 197 11.39 -0.06 -13.92
C THR A 197 12.90 -0.08 -13.82
N GLY A 198 13.41 -0.20 -12.60
CA GLY A 198 14.83 -0.28 -12.33
C GLY A 198 15.31 -1.72 -12.37
N ILE A 199 16.43 -1.97 -13.05
CA ILE A 199 17.11 -3.26 -13.02
C ILE A 199 18.47 -3.06 -12.35
N ILE A 200 18.75 -3.88 -11.34
CA ILE A 200 20.06 -3.93 -10.69
C ILE A 200 20.75 -5.21 -11.19
N PHE A 201 21.93 -5.05 -11.75
CA PHE A 201 22.73 -6.17 -12.27
C PHE A 201 24.20 -5.92 -11.95
N GLY A 202 25.02 -6.95 -12.06
CA GLY A 202 26.42 -6.79 -11.70
C GLY A 202 27.19 -8.09 -11.77
N TYR A 203 28.37 -8.06 -11.18
CA TYR A 203 29.22 -9.22 -11.08
C TYR A 203 30.00 -9.18 -9.76
N VAL A 204 30.39 -10.36 -9.30
CA VAL A 204 31.27 -10.53 -8.15
C VAL A 204 32.66 -10.81 -8.70
N THR A 205 33.64 -10.04 -8.26
CA THR A 205 35.06 -10.31 -8.51
C THR A 205 35.70 -10.89 -7.27
N TYR A 206 36.62 -11.83 -7.44
CA TYR A 206 37.39 -12.40 -6.33
C TYR A 206 38.75 -12.90 -6.80
N GLU A 207 39.68 -12.96 -5.86
CA GLU A 207 41.06 -13.41 -6.08
C GLU A 207 41.33 -14.64 -5.22
N LYS A 208 41.82 -15.72 -5.83
CA LYS A 208 42.34 -16.88 -5.09
C LYS A 208 43.79 -16.61 -4.73
N ARG A 209 44.23 -17.06 -3.54
CA ARG A 209 45.61 -16.84 -3.05
C ARG A 209 46.71 -17.27 -4.05
N SER A 210 46.42 -18.24 -4.92
CA SER A 210 47.38 -18.76 -5.92
C SER A 210 47.13 -18.28 -7.35
N ALA A 211 46.07 -17.50 -7.61
CA ALA A 211 45.74 -17.03 -8.94
C ALA A 211 46.23 -15.60 -9.17
N VAL A 212 46.86 -15.34 -10.32
CA VAL A 212 47.23 -13.99 -10.76
C VAL A 212 46.01 -13.27 -11.37
N ASP A 213 45.05 -14.04 -11.88
CA ASP A 213 43.86 -13.52 -12.55
C ASP A 213 42.69 -13.38 -11.59
N LYS A 214 41.95 -12.28 -11.74
CA LYS A 214 40.68 -12.06 -11.05
C LYS A 214 39.61 -12.92 -11.72
N GLU A 215 38.98 -13.80 -10.95
CA GLU A 215 37.80 -14.51 -11.43
C GLU A 215 36.56 -13.63 -11.23
N CYS A 216 35.61 -13.73 -12.15
CA CYS A 216 34.34 -13.01 -12.07
C CYS A 216 33.16 -13.96 -12.23
N SER A 217 32.12 -13.74 -11.42
CA SER A 217 30.84 -14.44 -11.50
C SER A 217 29.75 -13.41 -11.75
N VAL A 218 29.01 -13.57 -12.85
CA VAL A 218 27.92 -12.65 -13.21
C VAL A 218 26.73 -12.90 -12.28
N LEU A 219 26.14 -11.82 -11.79
CA LEU A 219 24.92 -11.88 -10.97
C LEU A 219 23.68 -11.89 -11.87
N ASN A 220 22.65 -12.61 -11.44
CA ASN A 220 21.32 -12.51 -12.03
C ASN A 220 20.77 -11.08 -11.90
N GLU A 221 19.87 -10.71 -12.80
CA GLU A 221 19.21 -9.41 -12.77
C GLU A 221 18.17 -9.36 -11.63
N LEU A 222 18.19 -8.27 -10.86
CA LEU A 222 17.22 -7.98 -9.83
C LEU A 222 16.30 -6.85 -10.31
N HIS A 223 15.05 -7.19 -10.59
CA HIS A 223 14.02 -6.22 -10.96
C HIS A 223 13.45 -5.54 -9.72
N VAL A 224 13.50 -4.21 -9.69
CA VAL A 224 12.84 -3.41 -8.65
C VAL A 224 11.39 -3.22 -9.07
N ASP A 225 10.46 -3.78 -8.29
CA ASP A 225 9.02 -3.62 -8.53
C ASP A 225 8.58 -2.20 -8.14
N ILE A 226 7.93 -1.54 -9.08
CA ILE A 226 7.42 -0.19 -8.95
C ILE A 226 6.17 -0.09 -8.08
N LEU A 227 5.42 -1.19 -7.94
CA LEU A 227 4.12 -1.19 -7.28
C LEU A 227 4.22 -0.83 -5.80
N ASP A 228 5.35 -1.14 -5.18
CA ASP A 228 5.61 -0.80 -3.79
C ASP A 228 5.69 0.73 -3.57
N TYR A 229 5.91 1.51 -4.65
CA TYR A 229 5.91 2.97 -4.64
C TYR A 229 4.56 3.60 -4.99
N ILE A 230 3.57 2.80 -5.40
CA ILE A 230 2.24 3.29 -5.76
C ILE A 230 1.39 3.37 -4.50
N GLU A 231 1.05 4.60 -4.13
CA GLU A 231 0.13 4.91 -3.06
C GLU A 231 -1.27 5.22 -3.59
N ARG A 232 -2.26 5.01 -2.73
CA ARG A 232 -3.64 5.38 -3.05
C ARG A 232 -3.76 6.89 -3.04
N ALA A 233 -4.34 7.41 -4.11
CA ALA A 233 -4.72 8.81 -4.20
C ALA A 233 -6.14 8.91 -4.75
N TRP A 234 -6.80 10.03 -4.47
CA TRP A 234 -8.14 10.32 -5.00
C TRP A 234 -8.07 11.45 -6.02
N ILE A 235 -8.92 11.38 -7.03
CA ILE A 235 -9.06 12.43 -8.04
C ILE A 235 -10.52 12.59 -8.47
N GLY A 236 -10.90 13.84 -8.78
CA GLY A 236 -12.20 14.18 -9.36
C GLY A 236 -12.33 13.76 -10.84
N GLU A 237 -13.56 13.56 -11.29
CA GLU A 237 -13.87 13.07 -12.64
C GLU A 237 -13.34 14.00 -13.76
N LEU A 238 -13.45 15.31 -13.57
CA LEU A 238 -12.99 16.29 -14.57
C LEU A 238 -11.46 16.21 -14.74
N ALA A 239 -10.72 16.19 -13.64
CA ALA A 239 -9.26 16.12 -13.65
C ALA A 239 -8.78 14.77 -14.24
N PHE A 240 -9.46 13.67 -13.92
CA PHE A 240 -9.19 12.38 -14.57
C PHE A 240 -9.34 12.47 -16.09
N ARG A 241 -10.42 13.07 -16.61
CA ARG A 241 -10.65 13.18 -18.05
C ARG A 241 -9.60 14.03 -18.75
N THR A 242 -9.17 15.12 -18.13
CA THR A 242 -8.08 15.97 -18.63
C THR A 242 -6.78 15.18 -18.72
N MET A 243 -6.35 14.56 -17.61
CA MET A 243 -5.09 13.79 -17.59
C MET A 243 -5.16 12.55 -18.49
N TRP A 244 -6.32 11.90 -18.58
CA TRP A 244 -6.53 10.77 -19.48
C TRP A 244 -6.26 11.17 -20.93
N SER A 245 -6.62 12.39 -21.34
CA SER A 245 -6.33 12.89 -22.69
C SER A 245 -4.89 13.39 -22.88
N GLU A 246 -4.23 13.80 -21.80
CA GLU A 246 -2.84 14.28 -21.82
C GLU A 246 -1.82 13.14 -21.87
N PHE A 247 -2.10 12.01 -21.20
CA PHE A 247 -1.12 10.94 -21.06
C PHE A 247 -0.90 10.17 -22.36
N GLU A 248 0.37 10.13 -22.77
CA GLU A 248 0.82 9.57 -24.05
C GLU A 248 1.01 8.05 -23.98
N TRP A 249 1.47 7.54 -22.83
CA TRP A 249 1.74 6.12 -22.67
C TRP A 249 0.48 5.37 -22.25
N GLU A 250 0.17 4.32 -23.02
CA GLU A 250 -0.96 3.43 -22.76
C GLU A 250 -0.54 1.97 -22.85
N ASN A 251 -0.98 1.18 -21.87
CA ASN A 251 -0.95 -0.27 -21.93
C ASN A 251 -2.37 -0.82 -21.91
N LYS A 252 -2.75 -1.59 -22.93
CA LYS A 252 -4.08 -2.21 -23.05
C LYS A 252 -3.98 -3.71 -22.78
N ILE A 253 -4.58 -4.13 -21.67
CA ILE A 253 -4.66 -5.52 -21.23
C ILE A 253 -6.05 -6.06 -21.55
N ASN A 254 -6.12 -7.22 -22.19
CA ASN A 254 -7.38 -7.94 -22.38
C ASN A 254 -7.71 -8.75 -21.12
N ILE A 255 -8.99 -8.74 -20.74
CA ILE A 255 -9.46 -9.45 -19.56
C ILE A 255 -9.53 -10.95 -19.84
N ASN A 256 -8.75 -11.73 -19.11
CA ASN A 256 -8.78 -13.18 -19.10
C ASN A 256 -8.70 -13.66 -17.65
N THR A 257 -9.86 -13.90 -17.05
CA THR A 257 -9.99 -14.23 -15.63
C THR A 257 -10.87 -15.46 -15.41
N SER A 258 -10.59 -16.17 -14.32
CA SER A 258 -11.43 -17.25 -13.78
C SER A 258 -12.57 -16.72 -12.89
N ILE A 259 -12.57 -15.42 -12.57
CA ILE A 259 -13.58 -14.78 -11.72
C ILE A 259 -14.84 -14.47 -12.53
N SER A 260 -16.01 -14.92 -12.07
CA SER A 260 -17.30 -14.69 -12.73
C SER A 260 -18.03 -13.42 -12.28
N GLU A 261 -17.68 -12.89 -11.10
CA GLU A 261 -18.34 -11.73 -10.51
C GLU A 261 -17.52 -10.45 -10.70
N VAL A 262 -18.14 -9.43 -11.29
CA VAL A 262 -17.48 -8.16 -11.64
C VAL A 262 -16.98 -7.43 -10.40
N GLY A 263 -17.76 -7.41 -9.32
CA GLY A 263 -17.38 -6.77 -8.06
C GLY A 263 -16.13 -7.41 -7.46
N SER A 264 -16.06 -8.75 -7.44
CA SER A 264 -14.90 -9.50 -6.95
C SER A 264 -13.67 -9.31 -7.84
N PHE A 265 -13.85 -9.22 -9.16
CA PHE A 265 -12.76 -8.92 -10.07
C PHE A 265 -12.20 -7.52 -9.86
N LEU A 266 -13.07 -6.50 -9.76
CA LEU A 266 -12.68 -5.12 -9.50
C LEU A 266 -11.94 -5.00 -8.17
N GLU A 267 -12.48 -5.62 -7.12
CA GLU A 267 -11.86 -5.68 -5.81
C GLU A 267 -10.47 -6.33 -5.87
N HIS A 268 -10.36 -7.46 -6.57
CA HIS A 268 -9.08 -8.15 -6.76
C HIS A 268 -8.04 -7.28 -7.46
N ILE A 269 -8.43 -6.55 -8.51
CA ILE A 269 -7.53 -5.61 -9.20
C ILE A 269 -7.13 -4.47 -8.27
N MET A 270 -8.08 -3.79 -7.62
CA MET A 270 -7.81 -2.66 -6.72
C MET A 270 -6.86 -3.04 -5.58
N ARG A 271 -7.01 -4.24 -4.99
CA ARG A 271 -6.12 -4.74 -3.94
C ARG A 271 -4.69 -4.93 -4.39
N ASN A 272 -4.49 -5.37 -5.63
CA ASN A 272 -3.18 -5.69 -6.15
C ASN A 272 -2.47 -4.49 -6.80
N THR A 273 -3.21 -3.44 -7.18
CA THR A 273 -2.65 -2.25 -7.82
C THR A 273 -2.65 -1.01 -6.92
N ASN A 274 -3.22 -1.09 -5.71
CA ASN A 274 -3.39 0.05 -4.79
C ASN A 274 -4.10 1.26 -5.45
N MET A 275 -5.01 1.03 -6.39
CA MET A 275 -5.77 2.11 -7.03
C MET A 275 -7.13 2.33 -6.37
N SER A 276 -7.59 3.58 -6.39
CA SER A 276 -8.90 3.99 -5.87
C SER A 276 -9.87 4.33 -7.01
N ILE A 277 -11.18 4.31 -6.74
CA ILE A 277 -12.20 4.66 -7.73
C ILE A 277 -12.28 6.18 -7.89
N VAL A 278 -12.25 6.64 -9.13
CA VAL A 278 -12.30 8.07 -9.50
C VAL A 278 -13.67 8.68 -9.16
N GLY A 279 -13.67 9.95 -8.74
CA GLY A 279 -14.89 10.76 -8.57
C GLY A 279 -15.60 10.60 -7.22
N ARG A 280 -15.22 9.61 -6.40
CA ARG A 280 -15.80 9.41 -5.06
C ARG A 280 -14.73 9.48 -3.97
N SER A 281 -14.72 10.57 -3.21
CA SER A 281 -13.86 10.68 -2.04
C SER A 281 -14.48 9.86 -0.91
N VAL A 282 -13.70 8.96 -0.31
CA VAL A 282 -14.09 8.30 0.95
C VAL A 282 -14.28 9.42 1.97
N LYS A 283 -15.51 9.64 2.43
CA LYS A 283 -15.74 10.63 3.49
C LYS A 283 -14.96 10.17 4.72
N LYS A 284 -14.13 11.06 5.30
CA LYS A 284 -13.66 11.00 6.69
C LYS A 284 -14.88 11.14 7.64
N GLY A 285 -15.75 10.14 7.65
CA GLY A 285 -17.00 10.12 8.43
C GLY A 285 -17.06 9.04 9.50
N ALA A 286 -16.09 8.13 9.54
CA ALA A 286 -15.84 7.27 10.70
C ALA A 286 -14.86 8.00 11.63
N THR A 287 -15.21 8.06 12.91
CA THR A 287 -14.42 8.57 14.04
C THR A 287 -12.91 8.32 13.89
N PRO A 288 -12.03 9.30 14.22
CA PRO A 288 -10.60 9.15 14.07
C PRO A 288 -10.05 8.29 15.22
N ALA A 289 -10.15 6.98 15.08
CA ALA A 289 -9.32 6.04 15.82
C ALA A 289 -8.47 5.29 14.79
N LYS A 290 -7.31 5.89 14.48
CA LYS A 290 -6.28 5.47 13.50
C LYS A 290 -6.45 6.15 12.15
N GLY A 291 -5.45 6.96 11.79
CA GLY A 291 -5.31 7.58 10.47
C GLY A 291 -5.27 6.56 9.32
N PRO A 292 -5.09 7.00 8.07
CA PRO A 292 -5.00 6.10 6.93
C PRO A 292 -3.89 5.08 7.23
N LYS A 293 -4.27 3.82 7.44
CA LYS A 293 -3.29 2.75 7.65
C LYS A 293 -2.47 2.65 6.37
N LYS A 294 -1.19 3.01 6.43
CA LYS A 294 -0.20 2.62 5.43
C LYS A 294 -0.15 1.08 5.44
N GLY A 295 -0.89 0.44 4.55
CA GLY A 295 -1.03 -1.01 4.47
C GLY A 295 -1.83 -1.47 3.25
N LYS A 296 -1.58 -2.71 2.80
CA LYS A 296 -2.31 -3.39 1.71
C LYS A 296 -3.83 -3.34 1.99
N LEU A 297 -4.66 -3.17 0.94
CA LEU A 297 -6.13 -3.13 1.07
C LEU A 297 -6.62 -4.36 1.85
N SER A 298 -7.29 -4.16 2.99
CA SER A 298 -8.05 -5.25 3.59
C SER A 298 -9.30 -5.50 2.73
N SER A 299 -9.83 -6.74 2.80
CA SER A 299 -11.08 -7.08 2.14
C SER A 299 -12.24 -6.18 2.54
N GLU A 300 -12.19 -5.68 3.77
CA GLU A 300 -13.25 -4.87 4.35
C GLU A 300 -13.18 -3.43 3.81
N ASP A 301 -12.00 -2.84 3.65
CA ASP A 301 -11.83 -1.49 3.11
C ASP A 301 -12.34 -1.40 1.65
N VAL A 302 -12.08 -2.43 0.84
CA VAL A 302 -12.53 -2.43 -0.57
C VAL A 302 -14.04 -2.63 -0.64
N GLN A 303 -14.55 -3.53 0.20
CA GLN A 303 -15.97 -3.77 0.27
C GLN A 303 -16.73 -2.55 0.80
N GLU A 304 -16.14 -1.78 1.71
CA GLU A 304 -16.64 -0.49 2.17
C GLU A 304 -16.63 0.54 1.05
N MET A 305 -15.53 0.70 0.31
CA MET A 305 -15.50 1.57 -0.88
C MET A 305 -16.56 1.19 -1.92
N LEU A 306 -16.81 -0.11 -2.12
CA LEU A 306 -17.86 -0.62 -3.02
C LEU A 306 -19.29 -0.43 -2.45
N ARG A 307 -19.45 -0.41 -1.12
CA ARG A 307 -20.74 -0.22 -0.42
C ARG A 307 -21.11 1.26 -0.29
N GLU A 308 -20.17 2.10 0.13
CA GLU A 308 -20.29 3.57 0.21
C GLU A 308 -20.53 4.18 -1.16
N ALA A 309 -20.07 3.50 -2.21
CA ALA A 309 -20.49 3.81 -3.57
C ALA A 309 -21.95 3.37 -3.78
N VAL A 310 -22.89 4.10 -3.17
CA VAL A 310 -24.33 3.93 -3.32
C VAL A 310 -24.64 3.76 -4.80
N GLY A 311 -25.19 2.59 -5.14
CA GLY A 311 -25.59 2.22 -6.50
C GLY A 311 -24.62 1.36 -7.30
N ILE A 312 -23.33 1.21 -6.95
CA ILE A 312 -22.38 0.39 -7.73
C ILE A 312 -22.75 -1.08 -7.68
N LYS A 313 -23.01 -1.65 -6.50
CA LYS A 313 -23.43 -3.06 -6.40
C LYS A 313 -24.69 -3.33 -7.22
N LYS A 314 -25.69 -2.45 -7.10
CA LYS A 314 -26.93 -2.54 -7.86
C LYS A 314 -26.68 -2.40 -9.38
N LEU A 315 -25.81 -1.47 -9.79
CA LEU A 315 -25.46 -1.25 -11.19
C LEU A 315 -24.66 -2.42 -11.78
N ILE A 316 -23.77 -3.02 -11.00
CA ILE A 316 -23.03 -4.24 -11.35
C ILE A 316 -24.00 -5.42 -11.50
N ASP A 317 -24.97 -5.55 -10.59
CA ASP A 317 -25.93 -6.66 -10.61
C ASP A 317 -26.95 -6.52 -11.75
N THR A 318 -27.27 -5.29 -12.20
CA THR A 318 -28.27 -5.04 -13.25
C THR A 318 -27.72 -4.84 -14.66
N SER A 319 -26.41 -4.58 -14.81
CA SER A 319 -25.83 -4.22 -16.11
C SER A 319 -24.95 -5.35 -16.65
N SER A 320 -25.09 -5.64 -17.95
CA SER A 320 -24.18 -6.57 -18.64
C SER A 320 -22.83 -5.92 -18.97
N PHE A 321 -22.76 -4.59 -18.99
CA PHE A 321 -21.54 -3.82 -19.24
C PHE A 321 -21.25 -2.89 -18.07
N VAL A 322 -20.00 -2.85 -17.64
CA VAL A 322 -19.52 -2.01 -16.53
C VAL A 322 -18.21 -1.36 -16.94
N ALA A 323 -18.11 -0.04 -16.77
CA ALA A 323 -16.87 0.70 -16.93
C ALA A 323 -16.51 1.41 -15.62
N VAL A 324 -15.26 1.26 -15.18
CA VAL A 324 -14.75 1.86 -13.93
C VAL A 324 -13.44 2.57 -14.19
N ASN A 325 -13.34 3.80 -13.72
CA ASN A 325 -12.11 4.57 -13.73
C ASN A 325 -11.42 4.45 -12.38
N LEU A 326 -10.14 4.11 -12.40
CA LEU A 326 -9.28 4.00 -11.24
C LEU A 326 -8.12 4.98 -11.33
N TYR A 327 -7.62 5.41 -10.17
CA TYR A 327 -6.49 6.31 -10.06
C TYR A 327 -5.59 5.94 -8.86
N ALA A 328 -4.29 6.13 -9.05
CA ALA A 328 -3.29 6.07 -8.00
C ALA A 328 -2.18 7.09 -8.26
N LYS A 329 -1.33 7.30 -7.27
CA LYS A 329 -0.20 8.22 -7.37
C LYS A 329 1.05 7.56 -6.79
N SER A 330 2.19 7.72 -7.44
CA SER A 330 3.46 7.29 -6.86
C SER A 330 3.89 8.21 -5.71
N ILE A 331 4.77 7.73 -4.83
CA ILE A 331 5.40 8.57 -3.81
C ILE A 331 6.24 9.72 -4.41
N PHE A 332 6.58 9.62 -5.70
CA PHE A 332 7.29 10.64 -6.47
C PHE A 332 6.35 11.68 -7.08
N GLY A 333 5.04 11.52 -6.83
CA GLY A 333 4.01 12.43 -7.32
C GLY A 333 3.58 12.15 -8.77
N GLU A 334 3.95 11.01 -9.34
CA GLU A 334 3.54 10.62 -10.70
C GLU A 334 2.16 9.99 -10.69
N ASP A 335 1.36 10.34 -11.69
CA ASP A 335 -0.06 9.96 -11.77
C ASP A 335 -0.25 8.68 -12.60
N ALA A 336 -0.98 7.72 -12.05
CA ALA A 336 -1.36 6.48 -12.72
C ALA A 336 -2.89 6.39 -12.88
N LEU A 337 -3.35 6.26 -14.12
CA LEU A 337 -4.77 6.16 -14.47
C LEU A 337 -5.07 4.78 -15.01
N ALA A 338 -6.23 4.24 -14.68
CA ALA A 338 -6.74 3.03 -15.34
C ALA A 338 -8.22 3.15 -15.66
N ASN A 339 -8.61 2.60 -16.79
CA ASN A 339 -10.00 2.39 -17.18
C ASN A 339 -10.22 0.90 -17.37
N ILE A 340 -11.16 0.35 -16.60
CA ILE A 340 -11.56 -1.05 -16.65
C ILE A 340 -12.92 -1.10 -17.33
N SER A 341 -12.99 -1.75 -18.49
CA SER A 341 -14.23 -1.99 -19.21
C SER A 341 -14.51 -3.49 -19.24
N ILE A 342 -15.62 -3.92 -18.63
CA ILE A 342 -16.01 -5.32 -18.45
C ILE A 342 -17.39 -5.55 -19.07
N GLU A 343 -17.52 -6.68 -19.76
CA GLU A 343 -18.77 -7.24 -20.25
C GLU A 343 -18.96 -8.63 -19.62
N LYS A 344 -20.15 -8.87 -19.03
CA LYS A 344 -20.56 -10.18 -18.52
C LYS A 344 -21.25 -10.94 -19.63
N LEU A 345 -20.60 -12.01 -20.10
CA LEU A 345 -21.15 -12.88 -21.14
C LEU A 345 -22.28 -13.76 -20.58
N PRO A 346 -23.19 -14.25 -21.45
CA PRO A 346 -24.28 -15.15 -21.03
C PRO A 346 -23.80 -16.47 -20.41
N ASP A 347 -22.58 -16.91 -20.72
CA ASP A 347 -21.94 -18.10 -20.15
C ASP A 347 -21.37 -17.87 -18.74
N GLY A 348 -21.51 -16.65 -18.19
CA GLY A 348 -21.01 -16.26 -16.87
C GLY A 348 -19.53 -15.87 -16.87
N LYS A 349 -18.85 -15.85 -18.02
CA LYS A 349 -17.46 -15.37 -18.11
C LYS A 349 -17.42 -13.84 -18.25
N LEU A 350 -16.34 -13.27 -17.73
CA LEU A 350 -16.04 -11.84 -17.91
C LEU A 350 -15.11 -11.65 -19.10
N THR A 351 -15.48 -10.73 -19.98
CA THR A 351 -14.64 -10.27 -21.10
C THR A 351 -14.48 -8.75 -21.04
N GLY A 352 -13.52 -8.21 -21.79
CA GLY A 352 -13.30 -6.76 -21.86
C GLY A 352 -11.82 -6.39 -21.88
N SER A 353 -11.52 -5.16 -21.48
CA SER A 353 -10.16 -4.65 -21.46
C SER A 353 -9.91 -3.68 -20.31
N VAL A 354 -8.71 -3.74 -19.76
CA VAL A 354 -8.15 -2.74 -18.85
C VAL A 354 -7.16 -1.89 -19.64
N ARG A 355 -7.30 -0.58 -19.57
CA ARG A 355 -6.36 0.38 -20.16
C ARG A 355 -5.68 1.12 -19.04
N VAL A 356 -4.37 1.03 -18.94
CA VAL A 356 -3.56 1.79 -17.99
C VAL A 356 -2.88 2.91 -18.75
N ARG A 357 -2.93 4.14 -18.22
CA ARG A 357 -2.26 5.32 -18.77
C ARG A 357 -1.42 6.01 -17.70
N SER A 358 -0.25 6.50 -18.09
CA SER A 358 0.63 7.29 -17.25
C SER A 358 1.43 8.28 -18.09
N ARG A 359 2.01 9.30 -17.44
CA ARG A 359 3.01 10.18 -18.05
C ARG A 359 4.31 9.42 -18.38
N THR A 360 4.66 8.44 -17.57
CA THR A 360 5.89 7.63 -17.74
C THR A 360 5.58 6.22 -18.24
N GLN A 361 6.41 5.73 -19.15
CA GLN A 361 6.26 4.40 -19.74
C GLN A 361 6.36 3.29 -18.69
N GLY A 362 7.30 3.42 -17.75
CA GLY A 362 7.54 2.44 -16.68
C GLY A 362 6.27 2.12 -15.89
N ILE A 363 5.60 3.15 -15.35
CA ILE A 363 4.33 2.98 -14.61
C ILE A 363 3.27 2.27 -15.46
N ALA A 364 3.06 2.72 -16.71
CA ALA A 364 2.01 2.17 -17.57
C ALA A 364 2.23 0.68 -17.92
N LEU A 365 3.49 0.31 -18.19
CA LEU A 365 3.85 -1.07 -18.48
C LEU A 365 3.76 -1.95 -17.25
N SER A 366 4.42 -1.58 -16.15
CA SER A 366 4.47 -2.41 -14.95
C SER A 366 3.13 -2.65 -14.29
N LEU A 367 2.27 -1.62 -14.19
CA LEU A 367 0.90 -1.82 -13.70
C LEU A 367 0.13 -2.78 -14.61
N GLY A 368 0.32 -2.67 -15.93
CA GLY A 368 -0.31 -3.57 -16.88
C GLY A 368 0.19 -5.02 -16.80
N ASP A 369 1.49 -5.22 -16.62
CA ASP A 369 2.08 -6.54 -16.40
C ASP A 369 1.57 -7.16 -15.11
N ARG A 370 1.49 -6.37 -14.03
CA ARG A 370 0.88 -6.82 -12.78
C ARG A 370 -0.56 -7.23 -12.95
N ILE A 371 -1.38 -6.40 -13.59
CA ILE A 371 -2.78 -6.73 -13.88
C ILE A 371 -2.85 -8.02 -14.70
N THR A 372 -1.94 -8.21 -15.66
CA THR A 372 -1.88 -9.42 -16.49
C THR A 372 -1.57 -10.68 -15.69
N ILE A 373 -0.68 -10.59 -14.70
CA ILE A 373 -0.34 -11.70 -13.79
C ILE A 373 -1.52 -11.98 -12.85
N VAL A 374 -2.08 -10.93 -12.26
CA VAL A 374 -3.08 -11.01 -11.19
C VAL A 374 -4.45 -11.42 -11.71
N GLN A 375 -4.83 -11.02 -12.93
CA GLN A 375 -6.17 -11.26 -13.47
C GLN A 375 -6.53 -12.73 -13.65
N ARG A 376 -5.54 -13.62 -13.83
CA ARG A 376 -5.78 -15.05 -14.05
C ARG A 376 -6.33 -15.77 -12.81
N GLY A 377 -6.29 -15.10 -11.64
CA GLY A 377 -6.72 -15.65 -10.38
C GLY A 377 -5.73 -16.71 -9.89
N VAL A 378 -5.28 -16.62 -8.65
CA VAL A 378 -4.50 -17.68 -8.02
C VAL A 378 -5.42 -18.89 -7.83
N ALA A 379 -5.43 -19.78 -8.82
CA ALA A 379 -5.75 -21.17 -8.55
C ALA A 379 -4.56 -21.77 -7.79
N GLY A 380 -4.60 -21.75 -6.44
CA GLY A 380 -3.64 -22.55 -5.64
C GLY A 380 -3.00 -21.94 -4.39
N GLN A 381 -3.70 -21.17 -3.56
CA GLN A 381 -3.26 -20.97 -2.17
C GLN A 381 -4.40 -21.24 -1.17
N HIS A 382 -5.04 -22.40 -1.28
CA HIS A 382 -5.77 -23.07 -0.19
C HIS A 382 -5.66 -24.57 -0.48
N GLY A 383 -4.60 -25.23 0.02
CA GLY A 383 -4.40 -26.65 -0.19
C GLY A 383 -2.99 -27.12 0.15
N GLY A 384 -2.70 -27.24 1.45
CA GLY A 384 -1.42 -27.77 1.93
C GLY A 384 -1.30 -27.92 3.45
N GLN A 385 -2.42 -28.10 4.16
CA GLN A 385 -2.40 -28.83 5.43
C GLN A 385 -2.87 -30.25 5.12
N ARG A 386 -1.93 -31.18 4.98
CA ARG A 386 -2.04 -32.57 5.39
C ARG A 386 -0.66 -33.08 5.76
#